data_AF-T1BM52-F1
#
_entry.id   AF-T1BM52-F1
#
_cell.length_a   1.000
_cell.length_b   1.000
_cell.length_c   1.000
_cell.angle_alpha   90.00
_cell.angle_beta   90.00
_cell.angle_gamma   90.00
#
_symmetry.space_group_name_H-M   'P 1'
#
loop_
_entity.id
_entity.type
_entity.pdbx_description
1 polymer ?
#
loop_
_entity_poly.entity_id
_entity_poly.type
_entity_poly.pdbx_seq_one_letter_code
_entity_poly.pdbx_strand_id
1 'polypeptide(L)'
;VKLIASMGWLKGDDNYRRVMDLVNSHEIKKQDTRTFFVMASMNPEARPIIAREMDNLLSLFRRFYGGTGYESRFIETIIPYIGLTDKTGVEDFVKRNKSPDINQGLEKGMEELSIFQKLNEKIH
;
A
#
# COMPACT_ATOMS: atom_id res chain seq x y z
N VAL A 1 3.09 -15.51 -9.42
CA VAL A 1 2.61 -14.11 -9.50
C VAL A 1 1.10 -13.98 -9.71
N LYS A 2 0.48 -14.54 -10.77
CA LYS A 2 -0.97 -14.31 -11.07
C LYS A 2 -1.91 -14.63 -9.89
N LEU A 3 -1.73 -15.76 -9.20
CA LEU A 3 -2.54 -16.13 -8.04
C LEU A 3 -2.39 -15.12 -6.87
N ILE A 4 -1.17 -14.67 -6.60
CA ILE A 4 -0.88 -13.69 -5.54
C ILE A 4 -1.51 -12.33 -5.88
N ALA A 5 -1.49 -11.94 -7.16
CA ALA A 5 -2.20 -10.75 -7.61
C ALA A 5 -3.72 -10.89 -7.41
N SER A 6 -4.30 -12.04 -7.75
CA SER A 6 -5.72 -12.33 -7.52
C SER A 6 -6.09 -12.33 -6.03
N MET A 7 -5.18 -12.73 -5.13
CA MET A 7 -5.41 -12.65 -3.69
C MET A 7 -5.65 -11.22 -3.21
N GLY A 8 -5.07 -10.21 -3.86
CA GLY A 8 -5.32 -8.79 -3.54
C GLY A 8 -6.78 -8.35 -3.76
N TRP A 9 -7.54 -9.13 -4.53
CA TRP A 9 -8.96 -8.89 -4.79
C TRP A 9 -9.91 -9.61 -3.82
N LEU A 10 -9.37 -10.38 -2.85
CA LEU A 10 -10.17 -10.97 -1.79
C LEU A 10 -10.75 -9.88 -0.88
N LYS A 11 -11.91 -10.18 -0.30
CA LYS A 11 -12.65 -9.27 0.59
C LYS A 11 -12.60 -9.75 2.04
N GLY A 12 -12.67 -8.81 2.97
CA GLY A 12 -12.81 -9.07 4.39
C GLY A 12 -11.50 -9.40 5.13
N ASP A 13 -11.49 -9.06 6.42
CA ASP A 13 -10.32 -9.14 7.28
C ASP A 13 -9.75 -10.56 7.41
N ASP A 14 -10.59 -11.60 7.38
CA ASP A 14 -10.13 -12.99 7.51
C ASP A 14 -9.28 -13.44 6.32
N ASN A 15 -9.64 -13.02 5.11
CA ASN A 15 -8.85 -13.34 3.93
C ASN A 15 -7.53 -12.56 3.93
N TYR A 16 -7.54 -11.29 4.36
CA TYR A 16 -6.32 -10.52 4.56
C TYR A 16 -5.40 -11.19 5.58
N ARG A 17 -5.92 -11.60 6.75
CA ARG A 17 -5.14 -12.30 7.79
C ARG A 17 -4.50 -13.57 7.26
N ARG A 18 -5.26 -14.41 6.55
CA ARG A 18 -4.72 -15.62 5.92
C ARG A 18 -3.57 -15.32 4.96
N VAL A 19 -3.68 -14.27 4.14
CA VAL A 19 -2.59 -13.88 3.26
C VAL A 19 -1.38 -13.36 4.06
N MET A 20 -1.62 -12.60 5.13
CA MET A 20 -0.56 -12.17 6.03
C MET A 20 0.15 -13.34 6.71
N ASP A 21 -0.57 -14.40 7.08
CA ASP A 21 0.03 -15.63 7.61
C ASP A 21 0.99 -16.25 6.58
N LEU A 22 0.58 -16.34 5.30
CA LEU A 22 1.42 -16.83 4.20
C LEU A 22 2.66 -15.95 3.96
N VAL A 23 2.54 -14.63 4.10
CA VAL A 23 3.67 -13.70 3.98
C VAL A 23 4.64 -13.88 5.15
N ASN A 24 4.14 -14.02 6.37
CA ASN A 24 4.95 -14.18 7.57
C ASN A 24 5.61 -15.57 7.66
N SER A 25 4.93 -16.62 7.19
CA SER A 25 5.47 -17.99 7.08
C SER A 25 6.45 -18.15 5.92
N HIS A 26 6.64 -17.13 5.08
CA HIS A 26 7.46 -17.14 3.86
C HIS A 26 6.97 -18.10 2.76
N GLU A 27 5.72 -18.56 2.84
CA GLU A 27 5.06 -19.29 1.75
C GLU A 27 4.83 -18.39 0.54
N ILE A 28 4.48 -17.12 0.78
CA ILE A 28 4.61 -16.07 -0.23
C ILE A 28 6.01 -15.50 -0.13
N LYS A 29 6.78 -15.63 -1.22
CA LYS A 29 8.15 -15.13 -1.28
C LYS A 29 8.17 -13.61 -1.13
N LYS A 30 9.26 -13.09 -0.55
CA LYS A 30 9.44 -11.65 -0.32
C LYS A 30 9.17 -10.84 -1.60
N GLN A 31 9.80 -11.21 -2.72
CA GLN A 31 9.66 -10.53 -4.02
C GLN A 31 8.21 -10.48 -4.55
N ASP A 32 7.38 -11.47 -4.19
CA ASP A 32 5.99 -11.56 -4.64
C ASP A 32 5.02 -10.86 -3.67
N THR A 33 5.45 -10.62 -2.43
CA THR A 33 4.66 -9.93 -1.39
C THR A 33 4.21 -8.55 -1.86
N ARG A 34 5.08 -7.82 -2.59
CA ARG A 34 4.73 -6.51 -3.14
C ARG A 34 3.52 -6.57 -4.07
N THR A 35 3.42 -7.61 -4.89
CA THR A 35 2.32 -7.76 -5.84
C THR A 35 0.97 -7.85 -5.13
N PHE A 36 0.89 -8.59 -4.03
CA PHE A 36 -0.34 -8.68 -3.25
C PHE A 36 -0.81 -7.31 -2.76
N PHE A 37 0.06 -6.57 -2.06
CA PHE A 37 -0.34 -5.30 -1.44
C PHE A 37 -0.66 -4.21 -2.46
N VAL A 38 0.02 -4.17 -3.60
CA VAL A 38 -0.32 -3.25 -4.69
C VAL A 38 -1.71 -3.58 -5.26
N MET A 39 -2.03 -4.85 -5.46
CA MET A 39 -3.36 -5.24 -5.95
C MET A 39 -4.44 -4.95 -4.90
N ALA A 40 -4.15 -5.18 -3.63
CA ALA A 40 -5.05 -4.89 -2.53
C ALA A 40 -5.33 -3.39 -2.36
N SER A 41 -4.34 -2.51 -2.59
CA SER A 41 -4.60 -1.06 -2.56
C SER A 41 -5.51 -0.62 -3.71
N MET A 42 -5.46 -1.30 -4.86
CA MET A 42 -6.33 -0.98 -6.00
C MET A 42 -7.77 -1.46 -5.79
N ASN A 43 -7.98 -2.51 -5.00
CA ASN A 43 -9.29 -3.07 -4.67
C ASN A 43 -10.08 -2.19 -3.68
N PRO A 44 -11.22 -1.58 -4.06
CA PRO A 44 -12.01 -0.71 -3.18
C PRO A 44 -12.40 -1.36 -1.85
N GLU A 45 -12.65 -2.66 -1.84
CA GLU A 45 -13.09 -3.40 -0.65
C GLU A 45 -11.93 -3.69 0.31
N ALA A 46 -10.68 -3.69 -0.18
CA ALA A 46 -9.48 -3.92 0.62
C ALA A 46 -8.76 -2.62 1.00
N ARG A 47 -9.02 -1.50 0.32
CA ARG A 47 -8.43 -0.19 0.67
C ARG A 47 -8.53 0.16 2.15
N PRO A 48 -9.68 0.00 2.85
CA PRO A 48 -9.77 0.35 4.27
C PRO A 48 -8.79 -0.43 5.15
N ILE A 49 -8.59 -1.73 4.89
CA ILE A 49 -7.63 -2.52 5.66
C ILE A 49 -6.19 -2.15 5.31
N ILE A 50 -5.88 -1.85 4.04
CA ILE A 50 -4.55 -1.39 3.66
C ILE A 50 -4.22 -0.02 4.28
N ALA A 51 -5.18 0.90 4.33
CA ALA A 51 -5.04 2.20 4.98
C ALA A 51 -4.74 2.04 6.49
N ARG A 52 -5.50 1.19 7.18
CA ARG A 52 -5.30 0.89 8.61
C ARG A 52 -3.93 0.27 8.91
N GLU A 53 -3.41 -0.53 7.97
CA GLU A 53 -2.15 -1.28 8.15
C GLU A 53 -0.91 -0.56 7.62
N MET A 54 -1.01 0.69 7.14
CA MET A 54 0.08 1.39 6.46
C MET A 54 1.42 1.39 7.22
N ASP A 55 1.42 1.63 8.53
CA ASP A 55 2.66 1.64 9.33
C ASP A 55 3.26 0.23 9.48
N ASN A 56 2.40 -0.80 9.59
CA ASN A 56 2.81 -2.20 9.63
C ASN A 56 3.39 -2.63 8.28
N LEU A 57 2.78 -2.19 7.18
CA LEU A 57 3.27 -2.44 5.82
C LEU A 57 4.61 -1.75 5.57
N LEU A 58 4.76 -0.49 5.96
CA LEU A 58 6.05 0.21 5.85
C LEU A 58 7.14 -0.54 6.63
N SER A 59 6.83 -0.96 7.86
CA SER A 59 7.73 -1.76 8.70
C SER A 59 8.12 -3.08 8.05
N LEU A 60 7.14 -3.78 7.45
CA LEU A 60 7.35 -5.03 6.71
C LEU A 60 8.28 -4.83 5.51
N PHE A 61 8.05 -3.77 4.71
CA PHE A 61 8.86 -3.49 3.54
C PHE A 61 10.27 -3.03 3.91
N ARG A 62 10.46 -2.25 4.97
CA ARG A 62 11.78 -1.93 5.52
C ARG A 62 12.52 -3.20 5.92
N ARG A 63 11.84 -4.16 6.57
CA ARG A 63 12.44 -5.46 6.93
C ARG A 63 12.82 -6.31 5.72
N PHE A 64 12.03 -6.26 4.64
CA PHE A 64 12.28 -7.07 3.44
C PHE A 64 13.29 -6.44 2.47
N TYR A 65 13.34 -5.10 2.43
CA TYR A 65 13.98 -4.35 1.34
C TYR A 65 14.77 -3.12 1.78
N GLY A 66 14.99 -2.90 3.08
CA GLY A 66 15.64 -1.68 3.56
C GLY A 66 16.94 -1.36 2.82
N GLY A 67 17.08 -0.11 2.39
CA GLY A 67 18.27 0.38 1.67
C GLY A 67 18.28 0.10 0.16
N THR A 68 17.19 -0.41 -0.40
CA THR A 68 17.07 -0.68 -1.85
C THR A 68 16.14 0.30 -2.59
N GLY A 69 15.38 1.12 -1.85
CA GLY A 69 14.40 2.06 -2.38
C GLY A 69 13.06 1.43 -2.78
N TYR A 70 12.88 0.11 -2.60
CA TYR A 70 11.60 -0.55 -2.86
C TYR A 70 10.49 -0.11 -1.90
N GLU A 71 10.83 0.27 -0.67
CA GLU A 71 9.92 0.86 0.31
C GLU A 71 9.36 2.20 -0.19
N SER A 72 10.20 3.05 -0.78
CA SER A 72 9.80 4.35 -1.36
C SER A 72 8.84 4.15 -2.52
N ARG A 73 9.20 3.27 -3.46
CA ARG A 73 8.35 2.94 -4.63
C ARG A 73 7.04 2.27 -4.23
N PHE A 74 7.06 1.44 -3.18
CA PHE A 74 5.85 0.80 -2.67
C PHE A 74 4.86 1.85 -2.17
N ILE A 75 5.33 2.76 -1.31
CA ILE A 75 4.50 3.84 -0.77
C ILE A 75 4.00 4.77 -1.88
N GLU A 76 4.86 5.16 -2.83
CA GLU A 76 4.49 5.90 -4.04
C GLU A 76 3.31 5.24 -4.76
N THR A 77 3.37 3.91 -4.94
CA THR A 77 2.34 3.15 -5.68
C THR A 77 1.00 3.11 -4.94
N ILE A 78 0.99 2.94 -3.62
CA ILE A 78 -0.24 2.65 -2.88
C ILE A 78 -0.99 3.90 -2.40
N ILE A 79 -0.27 4.99 -2.11
CA ILE A 79 -0.84 6.24 -1.56
C ILE A 79 -2.02 6.78 -2.39
N PRO A 80 -1.93 6.88 -3.73
CA PRO A 80 -3.00 7.44 -4.53
C PRO A 80 -4.32 6.67 -4.41
N TYR A 81 -4.25 5.34 -4.26
CA TYR A 81 -5.44 4.52 -4.16
C TYR A 81 -6.07 4.56 -2.77
N ILE A 82 -5.25 4.41 -1.73
CA ILE A 82 -5.75 4.40 -0.35
C ILE A 82 -6.24 5.79 0.08
N GLY A 83 -5.62 6.87 -0.40
CA GLY A 83 -6.02 8.24 -0.09
C GLY A 83 -7.34 8.67 -0.74
N LEU A 84 -7.87 7.91 -1.71
CA LEU A 84 -9.24 8.08 -2.19
C LEU A 84 -10.29 7.61 -1.15
N THR A 85 -9.89 6.73 -0.24
CA THR A 85 -10.77 6.18 0.82
C THR A 85 -10.49 6.83 2.17
N ASP A 86 -9.22 7.09 2.50
CA ASP A 86 -8.82 7.68 3.78
C ASP A 86 -7.73 8.75 3.58
N LYS A 87 -8.16 9.95 3.16
CA LYS A 87 -7.25 11.08 2.93
C LYS A 87 -6.53 11.50 4.21
N THR A 88 -7.24 11.62 5.32
CA THR A 88 -6.68 12.09 6.60
C THR A 88 -5.64 11.11 7.13
N GLY A 89 -5.93 9.80 7.11
CA GLY A 89 -4.98 8.78 7.55
C GLY A 89 -3.68 8.80 6.74
N VAL A 90 -3.78 9.01 5.42
CA VAL A 90 -2.62 9.15 4.53
C VAL A 90 -1.83 10.42 4.82
N GLU A 91 -2.48 11.56 5.00
CA GLU A 91 -1.80 12.82 5.34
C GLU A 91 -1.02 12.69 6.65
N ASP A 92 -1.62 12.07 7.65
CA ASP A 92 -0.97 11.82 8.93
C ASP A 92 0.17 10.80 8.80
N PHE A 93 0.03 9.81 7.91
CA PHE A 93 1.09 8.85 7.62
C PHE A 93 2.30 9.53 7.00
N VAL A 94 2.06 10.41 6.03
CA VAL A 94 3.11 11.19 5.37
C VAL A 94 3.83 12.08 6.38
N LYS A 95 3.09 12.78 7.26
CA LYS A 95 3.69 13.65 8.28
C LYS A 95 4.60 12.89 9.24
N ARG A 96 4.17 11.73 9.73
CA ARG A 96 4.88 10.97 10.77
C ARG A 96 6.04 10.11 10.24
N ASN A 97 6.02 9.71 8.97
CA ASN A 97 7.00 8.78 8.40
C ASN A 97 8.06 9.43 7.51
N LYS A 98 8.15 10.76 7.45
CA LYS A 98 9.19 11.46 6.64
C LYS A 98 10.58 10.94 6.98
N SER A 99 11.29 10.44 5.97
CA SER A 99 12.70 10.06 6.08
C SER A 99 13.39 10.20 4.73
N PRO A 100 14.72 10.42 4.68
CA PRO A 100 15.46 10.55 3.42
C PRO A 100 15.18 9.39 2.44
N ASP A 101 15.00 8.17 2.94
CA ASP A 101 14.81 6.96 2.12
C ASP A 101 13.47 6.90 1.38
N ILE A 102 12.42 7.53 1.94
CA ILE A 102 11.05 7.41 1.38
C ILE A 102 10.39 8.74 1.03
N ASN A 103 11.00 9.88 1.36
CA ASN A 103 10.42 11.20 1.10
C ASN A 103 10.01 11.39 -0.37
N GLN A 104 10.85 10.96 -1.31
CA GLN A 104 10.52 11.05 -2.73
C GLN A 104 9.25 10.27 -3.08
N GLY A 105 9.07 9.06 -2.55
CA GLY A 105 7.88 8.26 -2.78
C GLY A 105 6.63 8.84 -2.11
N LEU A 106 6.78 9.42 -0.91
CA LEU A 106 5.71 10.14 -0.23
C LEU A 106 5.23 11.34 -1.03
N GLU A 107 6.15 12.17 -1.53
CA GLU A 107 5.83 13.37 -2.31
C GLU A 107 5.11 13.02 -3.61
N LYS A 108 5.67 12.08 -4.39
CA LYS A 108 5.05 11.63 -5.63
C LYS A 108 3.69 10.98 -5.42
N GLY A 109 3.56 10.12 -4.41
CA GLY A 109 2.28 9.49 -4.07
C GLY A 109 1.22 10.53 -3.72
N MET A 110 1.58 11.58 -2.96
CA MET A 110 0.64 12.67 -2.63
C MET A 110 0.29 13.54 -3.83
N GLU A 111 1.23 13.77 -4.74
CA GLU A 111 0.97 14.47 -6.01
C GLU A 111 -0.03 13.68 -6.86
N GLU A 112 0.19 12.38 -7.04
CA GLU A 112 -0.70 11.50 -7.80
C GLU A 112 -2.07 11.35 -7.12
N LEU A 113 -2.13 11.29 -5.78
CA LEU A 113 -3.38 11.36 -5.04
C LEU A 113 -4.18 12.64 -5.35
N SER A 114 -3.52 13.79 -5.41
CA SER A 114 -4.16 15.06 -5.77
C SER A 114 -4.75 15.02 -7.18
N ILE A 115 -4.06 14.38 -8.12
CA ILE A 115 -4.57 14.16 -9.48
C ILE A 115 -5.80 13.24 -9.45
N PHE A 116 -5.74 12.13 -8.73
CA PHE A 116 -6.85 11.17 -8.63
C PHE A 116 -8.09 11.81 -7.99
N GLN A 117 -7.92 12.62 -6.94
CA GLN A 117 -9.03 13.34 -6.30
C GLN A 117 -9.70 14.32 -7.28
N LYS A 118 -8.91 15.15 -7.97
CA LYS A 118 -9.44 16.09 -8.99
C LYS A 118 -10.14 15.38 -10.13
N LEU A 119 -9.66 14.21 -10.53
CA LEU A 119 -10.31 13.41 -11.56
C LEU A 119 -11.63 12.83 -11.05
N ASN A 120 -11.65 12.30 -9.83
CA ASN A 120 -12.84 11.75 -9.19
C ASN A 120 -13.96 12.81 -9.06
N GLU A 121 -13.60 14.05 -8.70
CA GLU A 121 -14.52 15.21 -8.63
C GLU A 121 -15.11 15.63 -9.99
N LYS A 122 -14.50 15.24 -11.11
CA LYS A 122 -15.00 15.59 -12.47
C LYS A 122 -15.88 14.50 -13.08
N ILE A 123 -15.76 13.27 -12.59
CA ILE A 123 -16.49 12.11 -13.11
C ILE A 123 -17.76 11.85 -12.29
N HIS A 124 -17.78 12.27 -11.03
CA HIS A 124 -18.96 12.33 -10.18
C HIS A 124 -19.61 13.72 -10.21
#